data_AF-A0A6C0B1L6-F1
#
_entry.id   AF-A0A6C0B1L6-F1
#
_cell.length_a   1.000
_cell.length_b   1.000
_cell.length_c   1.000
_cell.angle_alpha   90.00
_cell.angle_beta   90.00
_cell.angle_gamma   90.00
#
_symmetry.space_group_name_H-M   'P 1'
#
loop_
_entity.id
_entity.type
_entity.pdbx_description
1 polymer ?
#
loop_
_entity_poly.entity_id
_entity_poly.type
_entity_poly.pdbx_seq_one_letter_code
_entity_poly.pdbx_strand_id
1 'polypeptide(L)' 'MEEVYCCECCDSEFYDEKDTCFYEPLCIVVCEKCHELLQSGPTEDSDEEIEEMMSNMSIS' A
#
# COMPACT_ATOMS: atom_id res chain seq x y z
N MET A 1 -13.40 6.77 -29.03
CA MET A 1 -12.29 6.85 -28.07
C MET A 1 -12.67 5.90 -26.97
N GLU A 2 -11.94 4.80 -26.82
CA GLU A 2 -12.04 3.99 -25.61
C GLU A 2 -11.39 4.79 -24.49
N GLU A 3 -12.07 4.92 -23.35
CA GLU A 3 -11.52 5.55 -22.16
C GLU A 3 -10.52 4.57 -21.51
N VAL A 4 -9.30 5.05 -21.26
CA VAL A 4 -8.24 4.28 -20.60
C VAL A 4 -8.07 4.84 -19.21
N TYR A 5 -8.13 3.96 -18.21
CA TYR A 5 -7.94 4.29 -16.80
C TYR A 5 -6.54 3.85 -16.38
N CYS A 6 -5.75 4.77 -15.84
CA CYS A 6 -4.41 4.47 -15.34
C CYS A 6 -4.42 4.43 -13.81
N CYS A 7 -3.79 3.41 -13.25
CA CYS A 7 -3.52 3.36 -11.81
C CYS A 7 -2.35 4.29 -11.48
N GLU A 8 -2.60 5.32 -10.67
CA GLU A 8 -1.58 6.31 -10.25
C GLU A 8 -0.49 5.72 -9.33
N CYS A 9 -0.64 4.47 -8.87
CA CYS A 9 0.34 3.80 -8.01
C CYS A 9 1.32 2.90 -8.78
N CYS A 10 0.89 2.27 -9.88
CA CYS A 10 1.67 1.24 -10.56
C CYS A 10 1.65 1.37 -12.09
N ASP A 11 1.11 2.48 -12.61
CA ASP A 11 1.04 2.81 -14.04
C ASP A 11 0.37 1.73 -14.90
N SER A 12 -0.48 0.89 -14.30
CA SER A 12 -1.21 -0.15 -15.01
C SER A 12 -2.42 0.47 -15.72
N GLU A 13 -2.60 0.09 -16.98
CA GLU A 13 -3.68 0.56 -17.84
C GLU A 13 -4.87 -0.42 -17.80
N PHE A 14 -6.07 0.13 -17.64
CA PHE A 14 -7.33 -0.60 -17.61
C PHE A 14 -8.30 0.01 -18.62
N TYR A 15 -9.13 -0.84 -19.23
CA TYR A 15 -10.10 -0.45 -20.25
C TYR A 15 -11.55 -0.54 -19.76
N ASP A 16 -11.76 -1.11 -18.57
CA ASP A 16 -13.05 -1.16 -17.88
C ASP A 16 -12.94 -0.36 -16.57
N GLU A 17 -13.88 0.54 -16.35
CA GLU A 17 -13.98 1.33 -15.12
C GLU A 17 -14.06 0.41 -13.89
N LYS A 18 -14.69 -0.76 -14.03
CA LYS A 18 -14.88 -1.75 -12.95
C LYS A 18 -13.58 -2.37 -12.44
N ASP A 19 -12.51 -2.32 -13.24
CA ASP A 19 -11.20 -2.83 -12.84
C ASP A 19 -10.40 -1.79 -12.04
N THR A 20 -10.98 -0.60 -11.83
CA THR A 20 -10.38 0.50 -11.08
C THR A 20 -11.22 0.88 -9.88
N CYS A 21 -10.55 1.47 -8.88
CA CYS A 21 -11.13 1.93 -7.63
C CYS A 21 -10.73 3.39 -7.40
N PHE A 22 -11.66 4.20 -6.94
CA PHE A 22 -11.38 5.59 -6.56
C PHE A 22 -10.96 5.67 -5.11
N TYR A 23 -9.72 6.10 -4.87
CA TYR A 23 -9.19 6.29 -3.53
C TYR A 23 -9.47 7.72 -3.05
N GLU A 24 -10.56 7.88 -2.29
CA GLU A 24 -11.05 9.17 -1.79
C GLU A 24 -9.99 10.02 -1.06
N PRO A 25 -9.10 9.48 -0.20
CA PRO A 25 -8.17 10.30 0.57
C PRO A 25 -7.19 11.13 -0.27
N LEU A 26 -6.84 10.65 -1.46
CA LEU A 26 -5.95 11.37 -2.39
C LEU A 26 -6.66 11.81 -3.67
N CYS A 27 -7.96 11.50 -3.81
CA CYS A 27 -8.74 11.73 -5.02
C CYS A 27 -8.09 11.14 -6.29
N ILE A 28 -7.48 9.96 -6.17
CA ILE A 28 -6.78 9.27 -7.27
C ILE A 28 -7.52 8.00 -7.71
N VAL A 29 -7.29 7.58 -8.96
CA VAL A 29 -7.75 6.29 -9.48
C VAL A 29 -6.62 5.29 -9.34
N VAL A 30 -6.93 4.13 -8.78
CA VAL A 30 -5.98 3.04 -8.54
C VAL A 30 -6.59 1.70 -8.94
N CYS A 31 -5.77 0.68 -9.16
CA CYS A 31 -6.28 -0.69 -9.32
C CYS A 31 -6.73 -1.27 -7.97
N GLU A 32 -7.54 -2.34 -7.99
CA GLU A 32 -8.05 -3.03 -6.80
C GLU A 32 -6.92 -3.38 -5.80
N LYS A 33 -5.79 -3.92 -6.29
CA LYS A 33 -4.63 -4.27 -5.45
C LYS A 33 -4.03 -3.06 -4.74
N CYS A 34 -3.81 -1.96 -5.47
CA CYS A 34 -3.25 -0.75 -4.89
C CYS A 34 -4.25 -0.12 -3.91
N HIS A 35 -5.54 -0.21 -4.20
CA HIS A 35 -6.59 0.23 -3.29
C HIS A 35 -6.58 -0.56 -1.97
N GLU A 36 -6.48 -1.89 -2.02
CA GLU A 36 -6.35 -2.74 -0.82
C GLU A 36 -5.09 -2.40 -0.01
N LEU A 37 -3.96 -2.21 -0.67
CA LEU A 37 -2.70 -1.83 -0.01
C LEU A 37 -2.81 -0.46 0.68
N LEU A 38 -3.41 0.52 0.01
CA LEU A 38 -3.63 1.86 0.56
C LEU A 38 -4.65 1.86 1.71
N GLN A 39 -5.65 0.98 1.68
CA GLN A 39 -6.62 0.82 2.76
C GLN A 39 -6.08 0.04 3.95
N SER A 40 -5.18 -0.92 3.71
CA SER A 40 -4.58 -1.75 4.76
C SER A 40 -3.61 -0.99 5.64
N GLY A 41 -3.28 0.27 5.30
CA GLY A 41 -2.34 1.10 6.04
C GLY A 41 -0.92 0.53 6.02
N PRO A 42 0.07 1.21 6.61
CA PRO A 42 1.32 0.55 6.93
C PRO A 42 0.98 -0.60 7.88
N THR A 43 1.14 -1.84 7.42
CA THR A 43 1.17 -2.97 8.32
C THR A 43 2.38 -2.79 9.22
N GLU A 44 2.18 -2.40 10.48
CA GLU A 44 3.13 -2.55 11.60
C GLU A 44 3.44 -4.05 11.86
N ASP A 45 3.64 -4.84 10.81
CA ASP A 45 3.88 -6.29 10.87
C ASP A 45 5.25 -6.63 10.26
N SER A 46 6.20 -5.71 10.36
CA SER A 46 7.62 -5.93 10.05
C SER A 46 8.56 -5.13 10.95
N ASP A 47 8.13 -4.82 12.18
CA ASP A 47 8.99 -4.27 13.24
C ASP A 47 9.21 -5.29 14.39
N GLU A 48 8.97 -6.58 14.16
CA GLU A 48 9.28 -7.67 15.13
C GLU A 48 10.70 -8.26 14.97
N GLU A 49 11.69 -7.52 14.43
CA GLU A 49 13.08 -7.98 14.38
C GLU A 49 14.15 -7.01 14.92
N ILE A 50 13.79 -5.91 15.60
CA ILE A 50 14.82 -4.99 16.12
C ILE A 50 14.52 -4.51 17.53
N GLU A 51 14.56 -5.39 18.55
CA GLU A 51 15.11 -5.04 19.88
C GLU A 51 15.72 -6.28 20.59
N GLU A 52 16.48 -7.12 19.88
CA GLU A 52 17.56 -7.91 20.50
C GLU A 52 18.76 -6.98 20.77
N MET A 53 18.76 -6.14 21.83
CA MET A 53 20.01 -5.49 22.28
C MET A 53 20.04 -4.80 23.66
N MET A 54 19.17 -5.15 24.63
CA MET A 54 19.23 -4.52 25.97
C MET A 54 19.39 -5.46 27.19
N SER A 55 19.64 -6.77 27.03
CA SER A 55 19.84 -7.67 28.18
C SER A 55 21.30 -7.96 28.57
N ASN A 56 22.27 -7.19 28.06
CA ASN A 56 23.70 -7.46 28.27
C ASN A 56 24.39 -6.52 29.28
N MET A 57 23.67 -5.92 30.22
CA MET A 57 24.30 -5.30 31.40
C MET A 57 24.46 -6.34 32.52
N SER A 58 25.48 -7.19 32.34
CA SER A 58 26.21 -7.74 33.47
C SER A 58 26.86 -6.57 34.22
N ILE A 59 26.32 -6.22 35.39
CA ILE A 59 27.08 -5.52 36.41
C ILE A 59 27.20 -6.46 37.60
N SER A 60 28.46 -6.70 37.94
CA SER A 60 29.06 -7.56 38.97
C SER A 60 28.28 -7.80 40.25
#